data_AF-A0A6N4SNW6-F1
#
_entry.id   AF-A0A6N4SNW6-F1
#
_cell.length_a   1.000
_cell.length_b   1.000
_cell.length_c   1.000
_cell.angle_alpha   90.00
_cell.angle_beta   90.00
_cell.angle_gamma   90.00
#
_symmetry.space_group_name_H-M   'P 1'
#
loop_
_entity.id
_entity.type
_entity.pdbx_description
1 polymer ?
#
loop_
_entity_poly.entity_id
_entity_poly.type
_entity_poly.pdbx_seq_one_letter_code
_entity_poly.pdbx_strand_id
1 'polypeptide(L)'
;MMPMYGHLGLLFQQNGYIIKNITIRFLGIFDTVSSYHEGSGTVGNAATYDFTNDVEELHLESIYHADKIIHFTAEDEHRINFALTKIKTTPPEYNSDPRKKIAIEKPLPGVHCDIGGAYLDGDVEVVKQINYQAFGIEELEKERERLIAEGWYKEEQLEIVKHNSKTNWLTGTRKLSNKYSFIPLHFMCEFGQAHKKPLPFDKNGLENKYALTNDILLQDVKKRLHEYVFNNKPALKFKYLYPLHQEYKDAKVPEQRYADYQQELKEQDALRKLRNEYFHWSANYKGFGMEPNIENGKRTRVYYAN
;
A
#
# COMPACT_ATOMS: atom_id res chain seq x y z
N MET A 1 -5.74 -28.10 31.00
CA MET A 1 -4.86 -28.21 29.82
C MET A 1 -5.62 -27.60 28.65
N MET A 2 -5.03 -26.67 27.90
CA MET A 2 -5.71 -26.04 26.75
C MET A 2 -5.84 -27.08 25.62
N PRO A 3 -7.01 -27.25 24.99
CA PRO A 3 -7.17 -28.21 23.91
C PRO A 3 -6.37 -27.81 22.67
N MET A 4 -6.23 -28.74 21.72
CA MET A 4 -5.70 -28.46 20.39
C MET A 4 -6.42 -27.25 19.78
N TYR A 5 -5.70 -26.39 19.06
CA TYR A 5 -6.22 -25.13 18.48
C TYR A 5 -6.56 -24.02 19.50
N GLY A 6 -6.02 -24.10 20.71
CA GLY A 6 -6.09 -23.02 21.69
C GLY A 6 -7.52 -22.70 22.15
N HIS A 7 -7.81 -21.41 22.33
CA HIS A 7 -9.13 -20.95 22.79
C HIS A 7 -10.26 -21.29 21.80
N LEU A 8 -9.97 -21.32 20.50
CA LEU A 8 -10.94 -21.74 19.49
C LEU A 8 -11.36 -23.21 19.69
N GLY A 9 -10.37 -24.09 19.92
CA GLY A 9 -10.62 -25.50 20.22
C GLY A 9 -11.48 -25.70 21.48
N LEU A 10 -11.27 -24.88 22.51
CA LEU A 10 -12.05 -24.91 23.73
C LEU A 10 -13.52 -24.55 23.48
N LEU A 11 -13.78 -23.48 22.73
CA LEU A 11 -15.14 -23.06 22.39
C LEU A 11 -15.89 -24.14 21.59
N PHE A 12 -15.21 -24.81 20.65
CA PHE A 12 -15.81 -25.92 19.92
C PHE A 12 -16.17 -27.09 20.83
N GLN A 13 -15.28 -27.50 21.74
CA GLN A 13 -15.56 -28.57 22.71
C GLN A 13 -16.75 -28.22 23.62
N GLN A 14 -16.81 -26.99 24.12
CA GLN A 14 -17.94 -26.51 24.93
C GLN A 14 -19.28 -26.56 24.19
N ASN A 15 -19.26 -26.43 22.86
CA ASN A 15 -20.42 -26.54 22.00
C ASN A 15 -20.63 -27.97 21.45
N GLY A 16 -19.92 -28.98 21.97
CA GLY A 16 -20.11 -30.39 21.60
C GLY A 16 -19.45 -30.81 20.28
N TYR A 17 -18.58 -29.99 19.69
CA TYR A 17 -17.88 -30.31 18.45
C TYR A 17 -16.55 -31.02 18.71
N ILE A 18 -16.31 -32.13 17.99
CA ILE A 18 -15.01 -32.80 17.93
C ILE A 18 -14.28 -32.34 16.66
N ILE A 19 -13.26 -31.50 16.82
CA ILE A 19 -12.46 -31.01 15.69
C ILE A 19 -11.43 -32.05 15.28
N LYS A 20 -11.52 -32.53 14.05
CA LYS A 20 -10.50 -33.42 13.46
C LYS A 20 -9.37 -32.65 12.76
N ASN A 21 -9.72 -31.60 12.01
CA ASN A 21 -8.78 -30.78 11.26
C ASN A 21 -9.36 -29.37 11.06
N ILE A 22 -8.51 -28.35 11.06
CA ILE A 22 -8.84 -26.98 10.68
C ILE A 22 -8.01 -26.63 9.46
N THR A 23 -8.64 -26.07 8.43
CA THR A 23 -7.94 -25.61 7.22
C THR A 23 -8.32 -24.18 6.91
N ILE A 24 -7.30 -23.33 6.77
CA ILE A 24 -7.49 -21.95 6.34
C ILE A 24 -7.72 -21.96 4.82
N ARG A 25 -8.93 -21.58 4.40
CA ARG A 25 -9.30 -21.56 2.97
C ARG A 25 -8.79 -20.33 2.25
N PHE A 26 -8.74 -19.20 2.96
CA PHE A 26 -8.41 -17.92 2.37
C PHE A 26 -7.76 -17.04 3.41
N LEU A 27 -6.63 -16.42 3.05
CA LEU A 27 -5.94 -15.42 3.83
C LEU A 27 -5.82 -14.17 2.96
N GLY A 28 -6.63 -13.16 3.26
CA GLY A 28 -6.55 -11.85 2.64
C GLY A 28 -5.86 -10.88 3.59
N ILE A 29 -4.70 -10.39 3.20
CA ILE A 29 -3.87 -9.50 4.01
C ILE A 29 -3.51 -8.24 3.22
N PHE A 30 -3.32 -7.14 3.95
CA PHE A 30 -2.99 -5.83 3.38
C PHE A 30 -1.72 -5.32 4.05
N ASP A 31 -0.72 -5.05 3.22
CA ASP A 31 0.56 -4.41 3.52
C ASP A 31 1.17 -4.84 4.86
N THR A 32 1.47 -6.13 4.98
CA THR A 32 1.87 -6.75 6.25
C THR A 32 3.19 -6.17 6.76
N VAL A 33 3.17 -5.66 7.99
CA VAL A 33 4.35 -5.22 8.74
C VAL A 33 4.45 -6.09 9.99
N SER A 34 5.47 -6.93 10.08
CA SER A 34 5.81 -7.61 11.34
C SER A 34 6.45 -6.60 12.29
N SER A 35 5.90 -6.44 13.48
CA SER A 35 6.51 -5.64 14.56
C SER A 35 6.40 -6.45 15.85
N TYR A 36 7.24 -7.47 15.99
CA TYR A 36 7.31 -8.32 17.15
C TYR A 36 8.67 -8.18 17.85
N HIS A 37 8.65 -7.95 19.15
CA HIS A 37 9.85 -8.08 19.97
C HIS A 37 9.40 -8.46 21.38
N GLU A 38 10.04 -9.45 22.00
CA GLU A 38 9.80 -9.80 23.39
C GLU A 38 10.06 -8.57 24.29
N GLY A 39 9.04 -8.09 25.02
CA GLY A 39 9.17 -6.98 25.97
C GLY A 39 8.74 -5.57 25.49
N SER A 40 8.09 -5.46 24.33
CA SER A 40 7.60 -4.18 23.76
C SER A 40 6.53 -3.42 24.57
N GLY A 41 6.08 -3.96 25.71
CA GLY A 41 5.12 -3.32 26.62
C GLY A 41 5.70 -2.19 27.51
N THR A 42 7.00 -1.92 27.42
CA THR A 42 7.66 -0.88 28.24
C THR A 42 7.80 0.41 27.45
N VAL A 43 7.04 1.44 27.84
CA VAL A 43 7.11 2.81 27.29
C VAL A 43 8.54 3.33 27.46
N GLY A 44 9.37 3.26 26.42
CA GLY A 44 10.73 3.81 26.48
C GLY A 44 11.73 3.36 25.41
N ASN A 45 11.53 2.24 24.70
CA ASN A 45 12.61 1.66 23.90
C ASN A 45 12.31 1.37 22.42
N ALA A 46 11.31 2.00 21.79
CA ALA A 46 11.10 1.82 20.35
C ALA A 46 12.23 2.39 19.44
N ALA A 47 13.35 2.85 20.04
CA ALA A 47 14.56 3.34 19.38
C ALA A 47 15.73 2.34 19.37
N THR A 48 15.59 1.15 19.97
CA THR A 48 16.69 0.17 20.11
C THR A 48 16.36 -1.22 19.61
N TYR A 49 15.21 -1.41 18.97
CA TYR A 49 14.76 -2.74 18.57
C TYR A 49 15.05 -3.01 17.09
N ASP A 50 15.81 -4.08 16.89
CA ASP A 50 16.08 -4.67 15.60
C ASP A 50 14.92 -5.62 15.25
N PHE A 51 14.10 -5.24 14.27
CA PHE A 51 12.96 -6.01 13.81
C PHE A 51 13.33 -7.00 12.70
N THR A 52 14.63 -7.18 12.39
CA THR A 52 15.06 -7.99 11.24
C THR A 52 14.81 -9.49 11.39
N ASN A 53 14.26 -9.98 12.51
CA ASN A 53 14.13 -11.41 12.81
C ASN A 53 12.69 -11.90 13.11
N ASP A 54 11.68 -11.04 12.97
CA ASP A 54 10.32 -11.33 13.46
C ASP A 54 9.59 -12.43 12.68
N VAL A 55 10.10 -12.82 11.49
CA VAL A 55 9.47 -13.81 10.62
C VAL A 55 9.57 -15.23 11.20
N GLU A 56 10.70 -15.56 11.83
CA GLU A 56 10.89 -16.85 12.52
C GLU A 56 10.11 -16.88 13.85
N GLU A 57 10.11 -15.78 14.60
CA GLU A 57 9.47 -15.67 15.92
C GLU A 57 7.93 -15.66 15.85
N LEU A 58 7.33 -15.10 14.79
CA LEU A 58 5.88 -15.09 14.59
C LEU A 58 5.34 -16.36 13.92
N HIS A 59 6.21 -17.34 13.60
CA HIS A 59 5.85 -18.54 12.84
C HIS A 59 5.02 -18.21 11.59
N LEU A 60 5.37 -17.13 10.86
CA LEU A 60 4.69 -16.76 9.62
C LEU A 60 4.85 -17.83 8.52
N GLU A 61 5.71 -18.83 8.73
CA GLU A 61 5.69 -20.03 7.88
C GLU A 61 4.35 -20.78 7.93
N SER A 62 3.60 -20.67 9.03
CA SER A 62 2.30 -21.33 9.22
C SER A 62 1.16 -20.71 8.40
N ILE A 63 1.25 -19.42 8.03
CA ILE A 63 0.25 -18.77 7.15
C ILE A 63 0.33 -19.29 5.71
N TYR A 64 1.46 -19.86 5.28
CA TYR A 64 1.60 -20.55 3.99
C TYR A 64 0.76 -21.83 3.88
N HIS A 65 0.11 -22.26 4.95
CA HIS A 65 -0.82 -23.39 4.90
C HIS A 65 -2.20 -23.04 4.34
N ALA A 66 -2.52 -21.74 4.17
CA ALA A 66 -3.78 -21.35 3.57
C ALA A 66 -3.89 -21.83 2.11
N ASP A 67 -5.11 -22.20 1.70
CA ASP A 67 -5.39 -22.67 0.34
C ASP A 67 -5.23 -21.56 -0.71
N LYS A 68 -5.64 -20.33 -0.37
CA LYS A 68 -5.40 -19.13 -1.16
C LYS A 68 -4.94 -17.97 -0.28
N ILE A 69 -3.85 -17.31 -0.66
CA ILE A 69 -3.28 -16.14 0.00
C ILE A 69 -3.29 -15.00 -1.00
N ILE A 70 -3.88 -13.87 -0.62
CA ILE A 70 -3.85 -12.63 -1.38
C ILE A 70 -3.23 -11.56 -0.50
N HIS A 71 -2.16 -10.94 -1.00
CA HIS A 71 -1.46 -9.85 -0.33
C HIS A 71 -1.44 -8.62 -1.24
N PHE A 72 -2.16 -7.57 -0.84
CA PHE A 72 -2.03 -6.26 -1.47
C PHE A 72 -1.04 -5.43 -0.68
N THR A 73 -0.03 -4.87 -1.35
CA THR A 73 1.07 -4.13 -0.70
C THR A 73 1.10 -2.69 -1.17
N ALA A 74 1.57 -1.79 -0.31
CA ALA A 74 1.73 -0.37 -0.60
C ALA A 74 3.06 -0.13 -1.33
N GLU A 75 3.00 0.37 -2.56
CA GLU A 75 4.17 0.67 -3.38
C GLU A 75 4.86 1.97 -2.94
N ASP A 76 4.11 2.98 -2.49
CA ASP A 76 4.64 4.29 -2.14
C ASP A 76 4.97 4.44 -0.63
N GLU A 77 4.75 3.39 0.18
CA GLU A 77 5.17 3.39 1.59
C GLU A 77 6.70 3.42 1.71
N HIS A 78 7.21 4.25 2.62
CA HIS A 78 8.65 4.50 2.70
C HIS A 78 9.10 4.90 4.11
N ARG A 79 8.30 4.64 5.14
CA ARG A 79 8.71 4.80 6.55
C ARG A 79 9.61 3.65 6.99
N ILE A 80 10.62 3.97 7.80
CA ILE A 80 11.64 3.01 8.24
C ILE A 80 11.06 1.84 9.05
N ASN A 81 10.06 2.11 9.89
CA ASN A 81 9.42 1.11 10.76
C ASN A 81 8.22 0.40 10.14
N PHE A 82 7.97 0.61 8.85
CA PHE A 82 6.87 -0.02 8.12
C PHE A 82 7.40 -1.06 7.13
N ALA A 83 8.46 -1.78 7.48
CA ALA A 83 9.06 -2.77 6.60
C ALA A 83 8.05 -3.84 6.16
N LEU A 84 7.98 -4.09 4.85
CA LEU A 84 7.06 -5.06 4.29
C LEU A 84 7.56 -6.48 4.54
N THR A 85 6.71 -7.32 5.13
CA THR A 85 6.89 -8.77 5.17
C THR A 85 6.32 -9.38 3.89
N LYS A 86 7.19 -9.78 2.96
CA LYS A 86 6.75 -10.38 1.69
C LYS A 86 6.25 -11.80 1.91
N ILE A 87 5.32 -12.24 1.05
CA ILE A 87 4.94 -13.64 0.97
C ILE A 87 5.69 -14.37 -0.15
N LYS A 88 5.95 -15.66 0.04
CA LYS A 88 6.34 -16.54 -1.05
C LYS A 88 5.16 -16.71 -2.04
N THR A 89 5.29 -16.15 -3.24
CA THR A 89 4.25 -16.21 -4.26
C THR A 89 4.29 -17.51 -5.06
N THR A 90 3.13 -17.92 -5.57
CA THR A 90 2.98 -19.03 -6.51
C THR A 90 3.18 -18.49 -7.94
N PRO A 91 3.86 -19.24 -8.83
CA PRO A 91 3.96 -18.88 -10.24
C PRO A 91 2.59 -18.64 -10.91
N PRO A 92 2.43 -17.58 -11.74
CA PRO A 92 1.14 -17.20 -12.31
C PRO A 92 0.42 -18.30 -13.11
N GLU A 93 1.17 -19.19 -13.76
CA GLU A 93 0.65 -20.32 -14.53
C GLU A 93 -0.16 -21.30 -13.67
N TYR A 94 0.09 -21.36 -12.36
CA TYR A 94 -0.66 -22.21 -11.44
C TYR A 94 -1.93 -21.55 -10.90
N ASN A 95 -2.17 -20.26 -11.13
CA ASN A 95 -3.34 -19.54 -10.60
C ASN A 95 -4.69 -20.15 -11.02
N SER A 96 -4.70 -20.90 -12.12
CA SER A 96 -5.88 -21.59 -12.64
C SER A 96 -5.99 -23.06 -12.20
N ASP A 97 -4.97 -23.63 -11.55
CA ASP A 97 -4.98 -25.03 -11.11
C ASP A 97 -5.73 -25.19 -9.77
N PRO A 98 -6.90 -25.85 -9.73
CA PRO A 98 -7.70 -26.00 -8.52
C PRO A 98 -7.06 -26.88 -7.44
N ARG A 99 -5.99 -27.61 -7.79
CA ARG A 99 -5.25 -28.52 -6.90
C ARG A 99 -4.08 -27.84 -6.20
N LYS A 100 -3.66 -26.66 -6.67
CA LYS A 100 -2.53 -25.91 -6.11
C LYS A 100 -3.02 -24.93 -5.05
N LYS A 101 -2.18 -24.71 -4.05
CA LYS A 101 -2.30 -23.56 -3.16
C LYS A 101 -1.77 -22.34 -3.87
N ILE A 102 -2.53 -21.25 -3.81
CA ILE A 102 -2.26 -20.05 -4.60
C ILE A 102 -1.87 -18.92 -3.67
N ALA A 103 -0.67 -18.37 -3.83
CA ALA A 103 -0.22 -17.18 -3.12
C ALA A 103 0.08 -16.07 -4.13
N ILE A 104 -0.65 -14.96 -4.04
CA ILE A 104 -0.52 -13.82 -4.96
C ILE A 104 -0.19 -12.58 -4.14
N GLU A 105 0.88 -11.91 -4.50
CA GLU A 105 1.25 -10.58 -3.99
C GLU A 105 1.12 -9.56 -5.13
N LYS A 106 0.43 -8.45 -4.88
CA LYS A 106 0.22 -7.37 -5.86
C LYS A 106 0.50 -6.02 -5.20
N PRO A 107 1.62 -5.37 -5.55
CA PRO A 107 1.83 -3.96 -5.22
C PRO A 107 0.78 -3.08 -5.88
N LEU A 108 0.20 -2.17 -5.08
CA LEU A 108 -0.74 -1.15 -5.51
C LEU A 108 -0.17 0.23 -5.12
N PRO A 109 -0.44 1.28 -5.92
CA PRO A 109 0.00 2.63 -5.59
C PRO A 109 -0.71 3.14 -4.32
N GLY A 110 -0.03 3.99 -3.56
CA GLY A 110 -0.46 4.48 -2.24
C GLY A 110 0.44 3.98 -1.10
N VAL A 111 0.27 4.58 0.09
CA VAL A 111 0.98 4.20 1.32
C VAL A 111 0.17 3.19 2.16
N HIS A 112 0.72 2.73 3.28
CA HIS A 112 0.19 1.62 4.07
C HIS A 112 -1.33 1.64 4.28
N CYS A 113 -1.87 2.75 4.81
CA CYS A 113 -3.30 2.88 5.10
C CYS A 113 -4.16 3.27 3.89
N ASP A 114 -3.57 3.69 2.76
CA ASP A 114 -4.29 3.83 1.50
C ASP A 114 -4.66 2.44 0.95
N ILE A 115 -3.87 1.41 1.28
CA ILE A 115 -4.13 0.01 0.94
C ILE A 115 -4.97 -0.69 2.01
N GLY A 116 -4.59 -0.54 3.28
CA GLY A 116 -5.23 -1.24 4.41
C GLY A 116 -6.54 -0.62 4.91
N GLY A 117 -6.75 0.68 4.67
CA GLY A 117 -7.93 1.41 5.13
C GLY A 117 -7.87 1.77 6.62
N ALA A 118 -7.55 3.03 6.92
CA ALA A 118 -7.64 3.58 8.29
C ALA A 118 -7.85 5.09 8.34
N TYR A 119 -7.65 5.80 7.22
CA TYR A 119 -7.81 7.25 7.17
C TYR A 119 -9.28 7.66 7.22
N LEU A 120 -9.51 8.87 7.74
CA LEU A 120 -10.82 9.51 7.73
C LEU A 120 -11.05 10.20 6.38
N ASP A 121 -12.26 10.09 5.83
CA ASP A 121 -12.57 10.70 4.53
C ASP A 121 -12.64 12.23 4.65
N GLY A 122 -11.94 12.92 3.74
CA GLY A 122 -11.93 14.37 3.68
C GLY A 122 -11.15 15.04 4.80
N ASP A 123 -10.27 14.31 5.50
CA ASP A 123 -9.43 14.86 6.56
C ASP A 123 -8.28 15.70 6.00
N VAL A 124 -7.76 16.61 6.82
CA VAL A 124 -6.62 17.45 6.47
C VAL A 124 -5.34 16.81 7.00
N GLU A 125 -4.54 16.26 6.10
CA GLU A 125 -3.19 15.80 6.42
C GLU A 125 -2.25 17.01 6.54
N VAL A 126 -1.61 17.15 7.70
CA VAL A 126 -0.55 18.13 7.95
C VAL A 126 0.76 17.40 8.25
N VAL A 127 1.69 17.44 7.30
CA VAL A 127 3.02 16.87 7.45
C VAL A 127 4.00 17.97 7.88
N LYS A 128 4.18 18.12 9.19
CA LYS A 128 4.92 19.24 9.80
C LYS A 128 6.41 19.32 9.45
N GLN A 129 7.01 18.20 9.04
CA GLN A 129 8.43 18.14 8.73
C GLN A 129 8.67 17.03 7.69
N ILE A 130 8.33 17.32 6.44
CA ILE A 130 8.58 16.43 5.29
C ILE A 130 10.09 16.22 5.14
N ASN A 131 10.84 17.31 5.20
CA ASN A 131 12.30 17.33 5.17
C ASN A 131 12.81 18.53 6.01
N TYR A 132 14.09 18.53 6.35
CA TYR A 132 14.73 19.62 7.07
C TYR A 132 16.14 19.88 6.57
N GLN A 133 16.57 21.14 6.67
CA GLN A 133 17.93 21.55 6.32
C GLN A 133 18.48 22.46 7.42
N ALA A 134 19.71 22.19 7.83
CA ALA A 134 20.47 23.08 8.70
C ALA A 134 21.16 24.15 7.85
N PHE A 135 20.84 25.42 8.09
CA PHE A 135 21.31 26.58 7.32
C PHE A 135 20.98 26.50 5.80
N GLY A 136 20.33 27.53 5.26
CA GLY A 136 19.90 27.53 3.85
C GLY A 136 18.60 26.75 3.61
N ILE A 137 18.18 26.70 2.34
CA ILE A 137 16.89 26.13 1.90
C ILE A 137 17.01 25.35 0.58
N GLU A 138 18.20 25.21 0.01
CA GLU A 138 18.41 24.67 -1.33
C GLU A 138 17.92 23.21 -1.46
N GLU A 139 18.17 22.37 -0.46
CA GLU A 139 17.69 20.98 -0.45
C GLU A 139 16.18 20.89 -0.19
N LEU A 140 15.63 21.85 0.55
CA LEU A 140 14.18 21.94 0.75
C LEU A 140 13.45 22.35 -0.53
N GLU A 141 14.02 23.28 -1.29
CA GLU A 141 13.47 23.69 -2.59
C GLU A 141 13.57 22.55 -3.61
N LYS A 142 14.69 21.81 -3.66
CA LYS A 142 14.80 20.61 -4.50
C LYS A 142 13.74 19.56 -4.15
N GLU A 143 13.54 19.28 -2.87
CA GLU A 143 12.50 18.34 -2.43
C GLU A 143 11.10 18.87 -2.76
N ARG A 144 10.86 20.17 -2.58
CA ARG A 144 9.60 20.84 -2.95
C ARG A 144 9.29 20.68 -4.43
N GLU A 145 10.25 21.00 -5.31
CA GLU A 145 10.11 20.84 -6.76
C GLU A 145 9.86 19.39 -7.15
N ARG A 146 10.58 18.44 -6.53
CA ARG A 146 10.37 16.99 -6.76
C ARG A 146 8.95 16.57 -6.41
N LEU A 147 8.47 16.95 -5.23
CA LEU A 147 7.13 16.61 -4.75
C LEU A 147 6.03 17.18 -5.65
N ILE A 148 6.23 18.39 -6.17
CA ILE A 148 5.32 19.01 -7.14
C ILE A 148 5.36 18.27 -8.47
N ALA A 149 6.54 17.98 -9.00
CA ALA A 149 6.71 17.28 -10.28
C ALA A 149 6.14 15.84 -10.25
N GLU A 150 6.21 15.18 -9.10
CA GLU A 150 5.65 13.86 -8.86
C GLU A 150 4.14 13.85 -8.58
N GLY A 151 3.53 15.02 -8.40
CA GLY A 151 2.11 15.20 -8.13
C GLY A 151 1.70 14.93 -6.68
N TRP A 152 2.65 14.85 -5.74
CA TRP A 152 2.31 14.70 -4.32
C TRP A 152 1.67 15.96 -3.78
N TYR A 153 2.23 17.13 -4.10
CA TYR A 153 1.72 18.41 -3.60
C TYR A 153 1.57 19.43 -4.74
N LYS A 154 0.68 20.39 -4.56
CA LYS A 154 0.64 21.63 -5.33
C LYS A 154 1.53 22.67 -4.69
N GLU A 155 1.82 23.74 -5.44
CA GLU A 155 2.73 24.79 -5.00
C GLU A 155 2.28 25.45 -3.69
N GLU A 156 0.98 25.75 -3.60
CA GLU A 156 0.32 26.38 -2.46
C GLU A 156 0.14 25.45 -1.25
N GLN A 157 0.36 24.14 -1.44
CA GLN A 157 0.23 23.13 -0.39
C GLN A 157 1.56 22.89 0.35
N LEU A 158 2.65 23.52 -0.08
CA LEU A 158 3.99 23.38 0.50
C LEU A 158 4.53 24.71 0.99
N GLU A 159 5.13 24.70 2.18
CA GLU A 159 5.73 25.88 2.80
C GLU A 159 7.09 25.53 3.40
N ILE A 160 8.10 26.38 3.17
CA ILE A 160 9.38 26.33 3.88
C ILE A 160 9.29 27.24 5.10
N VAL A 161 9.30 26.63 6.28
CA VAL A 161 9.18 27.32 7.56
C VAL A 161 10.57 27.49 8.18
N LYS A 162 10.92 28.72 8.53
CA LYS A 162 12.13 29.03 9.33
C LYS A 162 11.86 28.70 10.79
N HIS A 163 12.26 27.52 11.24
CA HIS A 163 11.97 27.06 12.60
C HIS A 163 12.81 27.79 13.65
N ASN A 164 14.10 27.99 13.38
CA ASN A 164 15.01 28.79 14.21
C ASN A 164 16.16 29.34 13.35
N SER A 165 17.14 30.01 13.98
CA SER A 165 18.29 30.61 13.27
C SER A 165 19.19 29.62 12.53
N LYS A 166 19.05 28.32 12.81
CA LYS A 166 19.91 27.25 12.27
C LYS A 166 19.14 26.20 11.47
N THR A 167 17.81 26.15 11.53
CA THR A 167 17.04 25.03 10.96
C THR A 167 15.77 25.51 10.26
N ASN A 168 15.57 25.03 9.05
CA ASN A 168 14.41 25.27 8.20
C ASN A 168 13.75 23.93 7.85
N TRP A 169 12.41 23.89 7.77
CA TRP A 169 11.65 22.68 7.47
C TRP A 169 10.73 22.88 6.28
N LEU A 170 10.57 21.84 5.47
CA LEU A 170 9.49 21.78 4.48
C LEU A 170 8.25 21.15 5.13
N THR A 171 7.14 21.86 5.10
CA THR A 171 5.82 21.43 5.59
C THR A 171 4.86 21.29 4.43
N GLY A 172 3.94 20.34 4.52
CA GLY A 172 2.87 20.18 3.54
C GLY A 172 1.50 20.00 4.18
N THR A 173 0.47 20.60 3.59
CA THR A 173 -0.92 20.49 4.04
C THR A 173 -1.85 20.17 2.87
N ARG A 174 -2.64 19.10 2.99
CA ARG A 174 -3.57 18.64 1.94
C ARG A 174 -4.85 18.12 2.57
N LYS A 175 -5.98 18.31 1.89
CA LYS A 175 -7.25 17.65 2.22
C LYS A 175 -7.41 16.42 1.34
N LEU A 176 -7.49 15.23 1.93
CA LEU A 176 -7.42 13.96 1.21
C LEU A 176 -8.70 13.14 1.38
N SER A 177 -9.07 12.37 0.36
CA SER A 177 -10.14 11.37 0.45
C SER A 177 -9.57 9.98 0.73
N ASN A 178 -10.23 9.22 1.61
CA ASN A 178 -9.81 7.84 1.91
C ASN A 178 -10.35 6.80 0.92
N LYS A 179 -11.18 7.23 -0.05
CA LYS A 179 -12.00 6.34 -0.89
C LYS A 179 -11.19 5.45 -1.82
N TYR A 180 -9.92 5.78 -2.07
CA TYR A 180 -9.03 4.89 -2.81
C TYR A 180 -8.91 3.52 -2.13
N SER A 181 -8.89 3.45 -0.79
CA SER A 181 -8.84 2.20 -0.01
C SER A 181 -10.03 1.26 -0.26
N PHE A 182 -11.11 1.76 -0.87
CA PHE A 182 -12.25 0.92 -1.24
C PHE A 182 -11.91 0.03 -2.44
N ILE A 183 -10.98 0.43 -3.31
CA ILE A 183 -10.53 -0.37 -4.46
C ILE A 183 -9.89 -1.69 -4.01
N PRO A 184 -8.82 -1.71 -3.17
CA PRO A 184 -8.24 -2.95 -2.68
C PRO A 184 -9.24 -3.78 -1.85
N LEU A 185 -10.14 -3.13 -1.09
CA LEU A 185 -11.25 -3.83 -0.41
C LEU A 185 -12.17 -4.57 -1.38
N HIS A 186 -12.60 -3.93 -2.48
CA HIS A 186 -13.42 -4.55 -3.52
C HIS A 186 -12.71 -5.75 -4.16
N PHE A 187 -11.42 -5.61 -4.50
CA PHE A 187 -10.65 -6.70 -5.10
C PHE A 187 -10.47 -7.87 -4.14
N MET A 188 -10.27 -7.61 -2.85
CA MET A 188 -10.15 -8.67 -1.84
C MET A 188 -11.46 -9.46 -1.72
N CYS A 189 -12.60 -8.75 -1.71
CA CYS A 189 -13.92 -9.38 -1.74
C CYS A 189 -14.11 -10.26 -2.98
N GLU A 190 -13.71 -9.76 -4.15
CA GLU A 190 -13.77 -10.51 -5.41
C GLU A 190 -12.91 -11.79 -5.38
N PHE A 191 -11.68 -11.71 -4.87
CA PHE A 191 -10.83 -12.89 -4.68
C PHE A 191 -11.45 -13.92 -3.74
N GLY A 192 -12.09 -13.47 -2.67
CA GLY A 192 -12.77 -14.32 -1.70
C GLY A 192 -13.99 -15.05 -2.28
N GLN A 193 -14.77 -14.35 -3.10
CA GLN A 193 -15.91 -14.94 -3.81
C GLN A 193 -15.48 -15.87 -4.95
N ALA A 194 -14.41 -15.53 -5.67
CA ALA A 194 -13.85 -16.36 -6.74
C ALA A 194 -13.03 -17.56 -6.23
N HIS A 195 -12.94 -17.76 -4.91
CA HIS A 195 -12.30 -18.95 -4.34
C HIS A 195 -13.08 -20.23 -4.70
N LYS A 196 -12.40 -21.37 -4.89
CA LYS A 196 -13.05 -22.65 -5.26
C LYS A 196 -14.10 -23.14 -4.26
N LYS A 197 -13.99 -22.69 -3.01
CA LYS A 197 -15.05 -22.73 -1.99
C LYS A 197 -15.37 -21.28 -1.62
N PRO A 198 -16.31 -20.61 -2.32
CA PRO A 198 -16.56 -19.19 -2.17
C PRO A 198 -16.77 -18.79 -0.71
N LEU A 199 -16.24 -17.62 -0.34
CA LEU A 199 -16.54 -17.01 0.95
C LEU A 199 -17.92 -16.34 0.89
N PRO A 200 -18.70 -16.37 1.99
CA PRO A 200 -20.06 -15.83 2.04
C PRO A 200 -20.05 -14.30 2.20
N PHE A 201 -19.28 -13.58 1.37
CA PHE A 201 -19.26 -12.13 1.36
C PHE A 201 -20.44 -11.56 0.59
N ASP A 202 -21.09 -10.55 1.16
CA ASP A 202 -22.09 -9.73 0.48
C ASP A 202 -21.38 -8.67 -0.38
N LYS A 203 -20.98 -9.05 -1.61
CA LYS A 203 -20.31 -8.14 -2.54
C LYS A 203 -21.17 -6.93 -2.88
N ASN A 204 -22.47 -7.13 -3.13
CA ASN A 204 -23.35 -6.03 -3.52
C ASN A 204 -23.53 -5.04 -2.37
N GLY A 205 -23.79 -5.51 -1.15
CA GLY A 205 -23.88 -4.63 0.02
C GLY A 205 -22.57 -3.93 0.32
N LEU A 206 -21.43 -4.61 0.15
CA LEU A 206 -20.11 -4.02 0.32
C LEU A 206 -19.83 -2.93 -0.73
N GLU A 207 -20.05 -3.19 -2.02
CA GLU A 207 -19.84 -2.21 -3.10
C GLU A 207 -20.83 -1.03 -3.03
N ASN A 208 -22.04 -1.25 -2.50
CA ASN A 208 -22.99 -0.17 -2.23
C ASN A 208 -22.55 0.70 -1.05
N LYS A 209 -22.05 0.08 0.03
CA LYS A 209 -21.57 0.81 1.22
C LYS A 209 -20.28 1.60 0.92
N TYR A 210 -19.37 1.01 0.15
CA TYR A 210 -18.08 1.58 -0.22
C TYR A 210 -18.08 2.02 -1.69
N ALA A 211 -19.16 2.66 -2.12
CA ALA A 211 -19.38 3.04 -3.51
C ALA A 211 -18.43 4.14 -3.99
N LEU A 212 -18.08 4.06 -5.27
CA LEU A 212 -17.26 5.04 -6.00
C LEU A 212 -18.11 5.85 -7.01
N THR A 213 -19.45 5.86 -6.85
CA THR A 213 -20.41 6.30 -7.88
C THR A 213 -20.25 7.75 -8.36
N ASN A 214 -19.72 8.64 -7.51
CA ASN A 214 -19.54 10.05 -7.83
C ASN A 214 -18.08 10.43 -8.10
N ASP A 215 -17.21 9.44 -8.32
CA ASP A 215 -15.78 9.63 -8.49
C ASP A 215 -15.30 8.95 -9.78
N ILE A 216 -15.36 9.69 -10.89
CA ILE A 216 -14.99 9.18 -12.21
C ILE A 216 -13.52 8.74 -12.24
N LEU A 217 -12.64 9.46 -11.53
CA LEU A 217 -11.23 9.11 -11.43
C LEU A 217 -11.06 7.75 -10.77
N LEU A 218 -11.66 7.53 -9.59
CA LEU A 218 -11.57 6.24 -8.90
C LEU A 218 -12.27 5.10 -9.65
N GLN A 219 -13.33 5.36 -10.40
CA GLN A 219 -13.95 4.35 -11.28
C GLN A 219 -12.99 3.91 -12.39
N ASP A 220 -12.37 4.86 -13.09
CA ASP A 220 -11.39 4.58 -14.15
C ASP A 220 -10.15 3.87 -13.58
N VAL A 221 -9.66 4.31 -12.42
CA VAL A 221 -8.54 3.68 -11.71
C VAL A 221 -8.89 2.28 -11.24
N LYS A 222 -10.08 2.04 -10.67
CA LYS A 222 -10.56 0.70 -10.30
C LYS A 222 -10.55 -0.22 -11.51
N LYS A 223 -11.07 0.24 -12.66
CA LYS A 223 -11.03 -0.53 -13.91
C LYS A 223 -9.60 -0.85 -14.34
N ARG A 224 -8.69 0.13 -14.33
CA ARG A 224 -7.29 -0.06 -14.73
C ARG A 224 -6.52 -1.01 -13.80
N LEU A 225 -6.73 -0.89 -12.50
CA LEU A 225 -6.09 -1.75 -11.51
C LEU A 225 -6.69 -3.16 -11.51
N HIS A 226 -7.98 -3.31 -11.82
CA HIS A 226 -8.61 -4.62 -11.99
C HIS A 226 -7.90 -5.44 -13.09
N GLU A 227 -7.63 -4.82 -14.26
CA GLU A 227 -6.87 -5.47 -15.34
C GLU A 227 -5.46 -5.91 -14.90
N TYR A 228 -4.81 -5.15 -14.02
CA TYR A 228 -3.49 -5.51 -13.48
C TYR A 228 -3.56 -6.64 -12.45
N VAL A 229 -4.56 -6.59 -11.57
CA VAL A 229 -4.73 -7.54 -10.47
C VAL A 229 -5.20 -8.89 -11.01
N PHE A 230 -6.16 -8.91 -11.94
CA PHE A 230 -6.86 -10.11 -12.40
C PHE A 230 -6.46 -10.57 -13.81
N ASN A 231 -6.03 -9.66 -14.70
CA ASN A 231 -5.83 -9.96 -16.14
C ASN A 231 -4.38 -9.77 -16.63
N ASN A 232 -3.40 -9.78 -15.73
CA ASN A 232 -1.96 -9.70 -16.04
C ASN A 232 -1.52 -8.44 -16.81
N LYS A 233 -2.34 -7.37 -16.86
CA LYS A 233 -1.87 -6.08 -17.39
C LYS A 233 -0.68 -5.58 -16.55
N PRO A 234 0.30 -4.84 -17.09
CA PRO A 234 1.40 -4.30 -16.27
C PRO A 234 0.92 -3.38 -15.14
N ALA A 235 1.69 -3.36 -14.05
CA ALA A 235 1.49 -2.46 -12.93
C ALA A 235 1.49 -0.99 -13.38
N LEU A 236 0.72 -0.14 -12.70
CA LEU A 236 0.71 1.29 -12.93
C LEU A 236 1.99 1.89 -12.33
N LYS A 237 2.96 2.26 -13.18
CA LYS A 237 4.22 2.85 -12.73
C LYS A 237 4.27 4.34 -13.00
N PHE A 238 4.80 5.09 -12.05
CA PHE A 238 5.06 6.51 -12.26
C PHE A 238 6.16 6.72 -13.31
N LYS A 239 5.91 7.63 -14.24
CA LYS A 239 6.89 8.17 -15.18
C LYS A 239 6.85 9.70 -15.14
N TYR A 240 8.03 10.31 -15.26
CA TYR A 240 8.12 11.74 -15.51
C TYR A 240 7.62 12.06 -16.92
N LEU A 241 6.89 13.17 -17.06
CA LEU A 241 6.27 13.54 -18.35
C LEU A 241 7.31 13.85 -19.42
N TYR A 242 8.42 14.52 -19.08
CA TYR A 242 9.45 14.84 -20.06
C TYR A 242 10.07 13.58 -20.72
N PRO A 243 10.59 12.59 -19.98
CA PRO A 243 11.03 11.33 -20.57
C PRO A 243 9.94 10.60 -21.36
N LEU A 244 8.69 10.61 -20.88
CA LEU A 244 7.56 10.00 -21.58
C LEU A 244 7.33 10.67 -22.94
N HIS A 245 7.31 12.00 -23.01
CA HIS A 245 7.19 12.72 -24.27
C HIS A 245 8.34 12.40 -25.23
N GLN A 246 9.56 12.23 -24.74
CA GLN A 246 10.71 11.84 -25.56
C GLN A 246 10.59 10.40 -26.09
N GLU A 247 10.08 9.46 -25.29
CA GLU A 247 9.83 8.06 -25.68
C GLU A 247 8.87 7.95 -26.87
N TYR A 248 7.90 8.86 -26.95
CA TYR A 248 6.85 8.87 -27.98
C TYR A 248 6.94 10.02 -28.98
N LYS A 249 8.06 10.76 -29.04
CA LYS A 249 8.20 11.97 -29.89
C LYS A 249 7.88 11.77 -31.37
N ASP A 250 8.08 10.55 -31.88
CA ASP A 250 7.89 10.19 -33.29
C ASP A 250 6.52 9.54 -33.57
N ALA A 251 5.67 9.34 -32.54
CA ALA A 251 4.37 8.72 -32.68
C ALA A 251 3.37 9.64 -33.40
N LYS A 252 2.67 9.12 -34.41
CA LYS A 252 1.75 9.92 -35.24
C LYS A 252 0.37 9.30 -35.31
N VAL A 253 -0.66 10.12 -35.55
CA VAL A 253 -2.01 9.61 -35.86
C VAL A 253 -1.99 9.03 -37.29
N PRO A 254 -2.61 7.87 -37.55
CA PRO A 254 -3.45 7.04 -36.66
C PRO A 254 -2.73 5.80 -36.09
N GLU A 255 -1.44 5.87 -35.79
CA GLU A 255 -0.66 4.71 -35.34
C GLU A 255 -1.06 4.23 -33.95
N GLN A 256 -1.02 2.91 -33.73
CA GLN A 256 -1.24 2.31 -32.41
C GLN A 256 -0.33 2.92 -31.34
N ARG A 257 0.91 3.24 -31.70
CA ARG A 257 1.87 3.88 -30.80
C ARG A 257 1.40 5.23 -30.27
N TYR A 258 0.67 6.01 -31.06
CA TYR A 258 0.09 7.27 -30.59
C TYR A 258 -1.08 7.01 -29.63
N ALA A 259 -1.89 5.98 -29.88
CA ALA A 259 -2.95 5.57 -28.95
C ALA A 259 -2.36 5.09 -27.61
N ASP A 260 -1.27 4.32 -27.64
CA ASP A 260 -0.56 3.85 -26.43
C ASP A 260 -0.01 5.04 -25.63
N TYR A 261 0.56 6.04 -26.31
CA TYR A 261 1.02 7.28 -25.69
C TYR A 261 -0.11 8.05 -24.99
N GLN A 262 -1.26 8.22 -25.64
CA GLN A 262 -2.42 8.90 -25.04
C GLN A 262 -2.95 8.14 -23.83
N GLN A 263 -2.99 6.81 -23.91
CA GLN A 263 -3.38 5.97 -22.79
C GLN A 263 -2.40 6.08 -21.62
N GLU A 264 -1.09 6.08 -21.89
CA GLU A 264 -0.06 6.21 -20.87
C GLU A 264 -0.06 7.61 -20.23
N LEU A 265 -0.29 8.67 -21.01
CA LEU A 265 -0.51 10.02 -20.46
C LEU A 265 -1.71 10.07 -19.52
N LYS A 266 -2.85 9.49 -19.91
CA LYS A 266 -4.04 9.43 -19.06
C LYS A 266 -3.74 8.69 -17.75
N GLU A 267 -2.96 7.60 -17.82
CA GLU A 267 -2.51 6.84 -16.65
C GLU A 267 -1.59 7.69 -15.74
N GLN A 268 -0.68 8.49 -16.32
CA GLN A 268 0.19 9.40 -15.58
C GLN A 268 -0.55 10.58 -14.93
N ASP A 269 -1.57 11.12 -15.59
CA ASP A 269 -2.43 12.17 -15.04
C ASP A 269 -3.27 11.63 -13.89
N ALA A 270 -3.82 10.41 -14.03
CA ALA A 270 -4.57 9.75 -12.97
C ALA A 270 -3.69 9.52 -11.74
N LEU A 271 -2.45 9.03 -11.90
CA LEU A 271 -1.56 8.77 -10.78
C LEU A 271 -1.16 10.04 -10.01
N ARG A 272 -0.95 11.15 -10.72
CA ARG A 272 -0.69 12.45 -10.07
C ARG A 272 -1.89 12.96 -9.28
N LYS A 273 -3.10 12.82 -9.84
CA LYS A 273 -4.33 13.18 -9.11
C LYS A 273 -4.52 12.30 -7.87
N LEU A 274 -4.29 10.99 -7.99
CA LEU A 274 -4.32 10.08 -6.84
C LEU A 274 -3.34 10.51 -5.76
N ARG A 275 -2.08 10.79 -6.12
CA ARG A 275 -1.05 11.26 -5.17
C ARG A 275 -1.44 12.54 -4.45
N ASN A 276 -2.09 13.48 -5.13
CA ASN A 276 -2.45 14.77 -4.53
C ASN A 276 -3.72 14.74 -3.69
N GLU A 277 -4.73 13.96 -4.12
CA GLU A 277 -6.09 14.06 -3.60
C GLU A 277 -6.51 12.84 -2.76
N TYR A 278 -5.78 11.72 -2.83
CA TYR A 278 -6.16 10.45 -2.19
C TYR A 278 -5.03 9.82 -1.37
N PHE A 279 -3.77 9.93 -1.82
CA PHE A 279 -2.66 9.27 -1.13
C PHE A 279 -2.04 10.14 -0.05
N HIS A 280 -1.94 9.54 1.13
CA HIS A 280 -1.26 10.16 2.26
C HIS A 280 0.25 10.09 2.07
N TRP A 281 0.96 11.05 2.65
CA TRP A 281 2.43 11.03 2.62
C TRP A 281 2.98 10.21 3.78
N SER A 282 2.32 10.27 4.94
CA SER A 282 2.61 9.55 6.20
C SER A 282 3.98 9.79 6.85
N ALA A 283 5.07 9.76 6.08
CA ALA A 283 6.42 9.90 6.61
C ALA A 283 6.73 11.34 7.03
N ASN A 284 7.36 11.51 8.19
CA ASN A 284 7.82 12.81 8.66
C ASN A 284 8.90 12.65 9.74
N TYR A 285 9.75 13.66 9.87
CA TYR A 285 10.87 13.66 10.84
C TYR A 285 10.47 14.11 12.25
N LYS A 286 9.21 14.47 12.47
CA LYS A 286 8.73 14.98 13.78
C LYS A 286 8.07 13.90 14.63
N GLY A 287 7.38 12.96 14.00
CA GLY A 287 6.73 11.83 14.63
C GLY A 287 7.73 10.73 14.87
N PHE A 288 7.85 10.31 16.13
CA PHE A 288 8.72 9.21 16.50
C PHE A 288 8.33 7.93 15.75
N GLY A 289 9.28 7.35 15.03
CA GLY A 289 9.08 6.12 14.26
C GLY A 289 8.34 6.30 12.93
N MET A 290 8.19 7.55 12.47
CA MET A 290 7.55 7.93 11.21
C MET A 290 8.57 8.42 10.18
N GLU A 291 9.86 8.30 10.48
CA GLU A 291 10.94 8.77 9.64
C GLU A 291 10.96 8.01 8.30
N PRO A 292 11.27 8.69 7.19
CA PRO A 292 11.44 8.01 5.92
C PRO A 292 12.74 7.20 5.87
N ASN A 293 12.68 6.04 5.21
CA ASN A 293 13.87 5.32 4.76
C ASN A 293 14.42 5.98 3.51
N ILE A 294 15.74 6.23 3.49
CA ILE A 294 16.44 6.89 2.39
C ILE A 294 17.60 6.01 1.92
N GLU A 295 17.56 5.62 0.64
CA GLU A 295 18.63 4.89 -0.03
C GLU A 295 19.13 5.71 -1.22
N ASN A 296 20.44 5.98 -1.28
CA ASN A 296 21.05 6.79 -2.35
C ASN A 296 20.33 8.14 -2.59
N GLY A 297 19.90 8.79 -1.51
CA GLY A 297 19.19 10.07 -1.55
C GLY A 297 17.72 9.98 -1.99
N LYS A 298 17.14 8.78 -2.05
CA LYS A 298 15.74 8.56 -2.46
C LYS A 298 14.95 7.81 -1.40
N ARG A 299 13.72 8.25 -1.17
CA ARG A 299 12.73 7.55 -0.34
C ARG A 299 12.44 6.19 -0.93
N THR A 300 12.65 5.13 -0.15
CA THR A 300 12.62 3.75 -0.64
C THR A 300 11.83 2.85 0.31
N ARG A 301 11.00 1.97 -0.25
CA ARG A 301 10.24 0.94 0.50
C ARG A 301 11.21 0.01 1.22
N VAL A 302 11.01 -0.15 2.53
CA VAL A 302 11.76 -1.14 3.33
C VAL A 302 11.11 -2.50 3.19
N TYR A 303 11.92 -3.54 3.07
CA TYR A 303 11.49 -4.94 3.06
C TYR A 303 12.20 -5.68 4.19
N TYR A 304 11.49 -6.56 4.89
CA TYR A 304 12.15 -7.49 5.80
C TYR A 304 13.07 -8.43 5.02
N ALA A 305 14.22 -8.75 5.61
CA ALA A 305 15.09 -9.79 5.11
C ALA A 305 14.35 -11.12 5.29
N ASN A 306 14.17 -11.85 4.19
CA ASN A 306 13.69 -13.23 4.20
C ASN A 306 14.87 -14.20 4.19
#